data_AF-A0A7X7VG41-F1
#
_entry.id   AF-A0A7X7VG41-F1
#
_cell.length_a   1.000
_cell.length_b   1.000
_cell.length_c   1.000
_cell.angle_alpha   90.00
_cell.angle_beta   90.00
_cell.angle_gamma   90.00
#
_symmetry.space_group_name_H-M   'P 1'
#
loop_
_entity.id
_entity.type
_entity.pdbx_description
1 polymer ?
#
loop_
_entity_poly.entity_id
_entity_poly.type
_entity_poly.pdbx_seq_one_letter_code
_entity_poly.pdbx_strand_id
1 'polypeptide(L)'
;MLTNTDWIAEGKPWPPEDADEKARLEEHARNRQVYAGLHDAVMPRYAAYLSDQAKDSRKQPIILDWPALATGSYISLLLGEEPEVIAGDRKDLPERSDEQVFIDVSRYGLGIYEVSDSGIQALSPENCYLITTPGNIQRYQAIVFFATWKETTEKAGQKEVHEYVKFTIHSISKIQHVIYEIKDSKLSGPLKLGD
;
A
#
# COMPACT_ATOMS: atom_id res chain seq x y z
N MET A 1 -8.00 14.45 -2.95
CA MET A 1 -6.61 14.44 -2.46
C MET A 1 -6.54 15.01 -1.06
N LEU A 2 -5.78 14.37 -0.15
CA LEU A 2 -5.65 14.81 1.23
C LEU A 2 -4.64 15.96 1.39
N THR A 3 -4.97 16.94 2.25
CA THR A 3 -4.16 18.15 2.50
C THR A 3 -3.84 18.42 3.96
N ASN A 4 -4.42 17.63 4.89
CA ASN A 4 -4.13 17.65 6.32
C ASN A 4 -4.27 16.24 6.91
N THR A 5 -3.94 16.09 8.19
CA THR A 5 -4.03 14.84 8.96
C THR A 5 -5.19 14.83 9.96
N ASP A 6 -6.10 15.80 9.92
CA ASP A 6 -7.17 15.97 10.92
C ASP A 6 -8.23 14.85 10.86
N TRP A 7 -8.22 14.07 9.79
CA TRP A 7 -9.02 12.86 9.63
C TRP A 7 -8.49 11.68 10.48
N ILE A 8 -7.27 11.77 11.02
CA ILE A 8 -6.70 10.82 11.99
C ILE A 8 -7.03 11.30 13.40
N ALA A 9 -8.30 11.19 13.79
CA ALA A 9 -8.77 11.59 15.11
C ALA A 9 -9.96 10.74 15.56
N GLU A 10 -10.24 10.76 16.86
CA GLU A 10 -11.39 10.04 17.44
C GLU A 10 -12.71 10.46 16.78
N GLY A 11 -13.56 9.48 16.47
CA GLY A 11 -14.86 9.67 15.83
C GLY A 11 -14.80 9.99 14.32
N LYS A 12 -13.62 10.13 13.73
CA LYS A 12 -13.45 10.34 12.28
C LYS A 12 -13.68 9.05 11.49
N PRO A 13 -14.20 9.15 10.26
CA PRO A 13 -14.42 7.98 9.41
C PRO A 13 -13.08 7.31 9.01
N TRP A 14 -13.12 6.00 8.89
CA TRP A 14 -12.04 5.18 8.36
C TRP A 14 -12.57 4.19 7.31
N PRO A 15 -11.97 4.14 6.10
CA PRO A 15 -10.94 5.04 5.55
C PRO A 15 -11.39 6.53 5.48
N PRO A 16 -10.46 7.48 5.28
CA PRO A 16 -10.83 8.89 5.10
C PRO A 16 -11.77 9.07 3.89
N GLU A 17 -12.74 9.98 4.05
CA GLU A 17 -13.73 10.30 3.01
C GLU A 17 -13.15 11.25 1.95
N ASP A 18 -12.30 10.71 1.08
CA ASP A 18 -11.76 11.41 -0.09
C ASP A 18 -11.92 10.56 -1.35
N ALA A 19 -12.65 11.08 -2.34
CA ALA A 19 -13.00 10.34 -3.55
C ALA A 19 -11.77 10.00 -4.40
N ASP A 20 -10.80 10.90 -4.49
CA ASP A 20 -9.58 10.70 -5.29
C ASP A 20 -8.69 9.63 -4.66
N GLU A 21 -8.48 9.68 -3.33
CA GLU A 21 -7.69 8.68 -2.62
C GLU A 21 -8.35 7.30 -2.66
N LYS A 22 -9.69 7.24 -2.56
CA LYS A 22 -10.42 5.99 -2.73
C LYS A 22 -10.20 5.42 -4.13
N ALA A 23 -10.34 6.24 -5.17
CA ALA A 23 -10.10 5.81 -6.55
C ALA A 23 -8.66 5.34 -6.76
N ARG A 24 -7.67 6.05 -6.21
CA ARG A 24 -6.26 5.67 -6.26
C ARG A 24 -6.01 4.31 -5.60
N LEU A 25 -6.55 4.07 -4.41
CA LEU A 25 -6.38 2.79 -3.70
C LEU A 25 -7.06 1.64 -4.45
N GLU A 26 -8.24 1.86 -5.02
CA GLU A 26 -8.92 0.88 -5.88
C GLU A 26 -8.10 0.57 -7.14
N GLU A 27 -7.52 1.59 -7.78
CA GLU A 27 -6.64 1.42 -8.93
C GLU A 27 -5.37 0.62 -8.57
N HIS A 28 -4.71 0.94 -7.45
CA HIS A 28 -3.55 0.19 -7.00
C HIS A 28 -3.88 -1.26 -6.69
N ALA A 29 -4.96 -1.53 -5.95
CA ALA A 29 -5.41 -2.89 -5.68
C ALA A 29 -5.68 -3.68 -6.98
N ARG A 30 -6.28 -3.03 -7.98
CA ARG A 30 -6.48 -3.61 -9.31
C ARG A 30 -5.16 -3.87 -10.03
N ASN A 31 -4.22 -2.93 -10.01
CA ASN A 31 -2.91 -3.08 -10.67
C ASN A 31 -2.08 -4.20 -10.04
N ARG A 32 -2.17 -4.41 -8.72
CA ARG A 32 -1.57 -5.57 -8.05
C ARG A 32 -2.11 -6.88 -8.59
N GLN A 33 -3.42 -6.98 -8.79
CA GLN A 33 -4.05 -8.19 -9.36
C GLN A 33 -3.63 -8.40 -10.82
N VAL A 34 -3.53 -7.33 -11.61
CA VAL A 34 -3.01 -7.37 -12.98
C VAL A 34 -1.58 -7.91 -13.01
N TYR A 35 -0.71 -7.40 -12.13
CA TYR A 35 0.66 -7.86 -12.01
C TYR A 35 0.76 -9.32 -11.55
N ALA A 36 -0.14 -9.76 -10.67
CA ALA A 36 -0.17 -11.13 -10.18
C ALA A 36 -0.76 -12.15 -11.20
N GLY A 37 -1.02 -11.72 -12.44
CA GLY A 37 -1.63 -12.56 -13.47
C GLY A 37 -3.10 -12.92 -13.21
N LEU A 38 -3.77 -12.24 -12.27
CA LEU A 38 -5.18 -12.50 -11.89
C LEU A 38 -6.15 -11.79 -12.84
N HIS A 39 -5.99 -12.01 -14.15
CA HIS A 39 -6.75 -11.31 -15.18
C HIS A 39 -8.25 -11.55 -15.11
N ASP A 40 -8.68 -12.73 -14.65
CA ASP A 40 -10.10 -13.06 -14.50
C ASP A 40 -10.79 -12.20 -13.44
N ALA A 41 -10.08 -11.87 -12.35
CA ALA A 41 -10.58 -11.00 -11.29
C ALA A 41 -10.70 -9.55 -11.77
N VAL A 42 -9.74 -9.10 -12.60
CA VAL A 42 -9.69 -7.72 -13.12
C VAL A 42 -10.63 -7.53 -14.31
N MET A 43 -10.88 -8.57 -15.10
CA MET A 43 -11.70 -8.53 -16.31
C MET A 43 -12.87 -9.52 -16.21
N PRO A 44 -13.81 -9.33 -15.25
CA PRO A 44 -14.87 -10.30 -14.98
C PRO A 44 -15.80 -10.51 -16.18
N ARG A 45 -15.96 -9.52 -17.06
CA ARG A 45 -16.73 -9.66 -18.31
C ARG A 45 -16.06 -10.59 -19.31
N TYR A 46 -14.73 -10.55 -19.40
CA TYR A 46 -13.98 -11.44 -20.29
C TYR A 46 -13.98 -12.86 -19.74
N ALA A 47 -13.76 -13.02 -18.43
CA ALA A 47 -13.90 -14.30 -17.74
C ALA A 47 -15.30 -14.90 -17.95
N ALA A 48 -16.36 -14.09 -17.78
CA ALA A 48 -17.73 -14.52 -18.03
C ALA A 48 -17.93 -14.97 -19.49
N TYR A 49 -17.43 -14.21 -20.46
CA TYR A 49 -17.48 -14.56 -21.89
C TYR A 49 -16.74 -15.86 -22.22
N LEU A 50 -15.61 -16.15 -21.57
CA LEU A 50 -14.90 -17.41 -21.74
C LEU A 50 -15.64 -18.59 -21.11
N SER A 51 -16.38 -18.35 -20.02
CA SER A 51 -17.11 -19.37 -19.26
C SER A 51 -18.52 -19.68 -19.77
N ASP A 52 -19.09 -18.86 -20.65
CA ASP A 52 -20.51 -18.94 -21.05
C ASP A 52 -20.89 -20.26 -21.74
N GLN A 53 -19.91 -20.92 -22.39
CA GLN A 53 -20.04 -22.20 -23.04
C GLN A 53 -18.76 -23.01 -22.82
N ALA A 54 -18.83 -23.99 -21.92
CA ALA A 54 -17.69 -24.80 -21.47
C ALA A 54 -16.97 -25.59 -22.58
N LYS A 55 -17.52 -25.66 -23.80
CA LYS A 55 -16.95 -26.38 -24.95
C LYS A 55 -17.15 -25.61 -26.26
N ASP A 56 -16.86 -24.31 -26.26
CA ASP A 56 -16.73 -23.57 -27.51
C ASP A 56 -15.28 -23.64 -28.01
N SER A 57 -15.04 -24.52 -29.00
CA SER A 57 -13.71 -24.70 -29.62
C SER A 57 -13.22 -23.45 -30.36
N ARG A 58 -14.06 -22.41 -30.52
CA ARG A 58 -13.68 -21.13 -31.11
C ARG A 58 -13.13 -20.13 -30.09
N LYS A 59 -13.28 -20.41 -28.78
CA LYS A 59 -12.80 -19.55 -27.69
C LYS A 59 -11.52 -20.13 -27.11
N GLN A 60 -10.40 -19.49 -27.40
CA GLN A 60 -9.10 -19.83 -26.83
C GLN A 60 -8.54 -18.61 -26.10
N PRO A 61 -8.47 -18.61 -24.77
CA PRO A 61 -7.86 -17.51 -24.04
C PRO A 61 -6.35 -17.53 -24.23
N ILE A 62 -5.79 -16.39 -24.64
CA ILE A 62 -4.35 -16.15 -24.62
C ILE A 62 -4.15 -15.00 -23.63
N ILE A 63 -3.57 -15.34 -22.49
CA ILE A 63 -3.21 -14.38 -21.46
C ILE A 63 -1.69 -14.20 -21.53
N LEU A 64 -1.26 -12.98 -21.80
CA LEU A 64 0.15 -12.61 -21.85
C LEU A 64 0.44 -11.78 -20.60
N ASP A 65 1.26 -12.32 -19.70
CA ASP A 65 1.65 -11.67 -18.45
C ASP A 65 2.74 -10.60 -18.67
N TRP A 66 2.43 -9.67 -19.57
CA TRP A 66 3.29 -8.54 -19.88
C TRP A 66 3.62 -7.66 -18.67
N PRO A 67 2.69 -7.37 -17.74
CA PRO A 67 2.99 -6.53 -16.60
C PRO A 67 4.13 -7.07 -15.73
N ALA A 68 4.09 -8.36 -15.37
CA ALA A 68 5.16 -8.97 -14.59
C ALA A 68 6.45 -9.13 -15.41
N LEU A 69 6.34 -9.63 -16.65
CA LEU A 69 7.50 -9.87 -17.51
C LEU A 69 8.25 -8.57 -17.84
N ALA A 70 7.53 -7.51 -18.22
CA ALA A 70 8.13 -6.23 -18.53
C ALA A 70 8.78 -5.61 -17.29
N THR A 71 8.08 -5.64 -16.14
CA THR A 71 8.63 -5.11 -14.88
C THR A 71 9.92 -5.85 -14.50
N GLY A 72 9.91 -7.18 -14.48
CA GLY A 72 11.10 -7.97 -14.16
C GLY A 72 12.26 -7.69 -15.12
N SER A 73 11.98 -7.52 -16.41
CA SER A 73 12.99 -7.17 -17.42
C SER A 73 13.58 -5.77 -17.19
N TYR A 74 12.74 -4.77 -16.90
CA TYR A 74 13.19 -3.41 -16.61
C TYR A 74 14.01 -3.35 -15.33
N ILE A 75 13.59 -4.06 -14.30
CA ILE A 75 14.30 -4.07 -13.02
C ILE A 75 15.63 -4.80 -13.14
N SER A 76 15.68 -5.92 -13.86
CA SER A 76 16.95 -6.59 -14.17
C SER A 76 17.90 -5.70 -14.97
N LEU A 77 17.38 -4.81 -15.81
CA LEU A 77 18.21 -3.83 -16.53
C LEU A 77 18.73 -2.72 -15.60
N LEU A 78 17.92 -2.25 -14.65
CA LEU A 78 18.26 -1.11 -13.77
C LEU A 78 19.06 -1.53 -12.54
N LEU A 79 18.76 -2.69 -11.97
CA LEU A 79 19.28 -3.23 -10.70
C LEU A 79 19.84 -4.65 -10.86
N GLY A 80 20.15 -5.08 -12.09
CA GLY A 80 20.77 -6.40 -12.31
C GLY A 80 22.13 -6.55 -11.64
N GLU A 81 22.82 -5.42 -11.44
CA GLU A 81 23.95 -5.30 -10.53
C GLU A 81 23.53 -4.33 -9.41
N GLU A 82 23.75 -4.73 -8.15
CA GLU A 82 23.45 -3.85 -7.03
C GLU A 82 24.29 -2.57 -7.12
N PRO A 83 23.68 -1.38 -6.96
CA PRO A 83 24.42 -0.13 -7.03
C PRO A 83 25.43 -0.03 -5.88
N GLU A 84 26.68 0.26 -6.21
CA GLU A 84 27.71 0.55 -5.22
C GLU A 84 27.43 1.90 -4.53
N VAL A 85 27.32 1.90 -3.21
CA VAL A 85 27.11 3.10 -2.41
C VAL A 85 28.40 3.48 -1.69
N ILE A 86 29.02 4.58 -2.11
CA ILE A 86 30.23 5.12 -1.48
C ILE A 86 29.85 6.23 -0.50
N ALA A 87 29.99 5.97 0.80
CA ALA A 87 29.62 6.90 1.87
C ALA A 87 30.81 7.32 2.76
N GLY A 88 31.96 7.56 2.13
CA GLY A 88 33.20 7.92 2.85
C GLY A 88 33.62 6.80 3.80
N ASP A 89 33.88 7.13 5.06
CA ASP A 89 34.31 6.17 6.09
C ASP A 89 33.16 5.43 6.77
N ARG A 90 31.90 5.74 6.41
CA ARG A 90 30.71 5.10 7.00
C ARG A 90 30.58 3.67 6.47
N LYS A 91 30.56 2.69 7.38
CA LYS A 91 30.46 1.26 7.05
C LYS A 91 29.08 0.66 7.35
N ASP A 92 28.28 1.35 8.15
CA ASP A 92 26.93 0.98 8.56
C ASP A 92 25.89 1.54 7.58
N LEU A 93 25.97 1.12 6.32
CA LEU A 93 24.94 1.45 5.35
C LEU A 93 23.71 0.56 5.58
N PRO A 94 22.50 1.13 5.66
CA PRO A 94 21.28 0.33 5.78
C PRO A 94 21.06 -0.46 4.49
N GLU A 95 20.57 -1.69 4.64
CA GLU A 95 20.00 -2.42 3.51
C GLU A 95 18.82 -1.64 2.93
N ARG A 96 18.64 -1.73 1.61
CA ARG A 96 17.58 -1.02 0.89
C ARG A 96 16.79 -2.02 0.07
N SER A 97 15.48 -1.99 0.21
CA SER A 97 14.57 -2.79 -0.61
C SER A 97 14.34 -2.15 -1.99
N ASP A 98 15.42 -1.80 -2.69
CA ASP A 98 15.38 -1.07 -3.96
C ASP A 98 14.51 -1.81 -4.99
N GLU A 99 14.73 -3.10 -5.17
CA GLU A 99 13.96 -3.94 -6.10
C GLU A 99 12.45 -3.80 -5.89
N GLN A 100 11.99 -3.93 -4.63
CA GLN A 100 10.58 -3.84 -4.30
C GLN A 100 10.01 -2.43 -4.56
N VAL A 101 10.78 -1.38 -4.28
CA VAL A 101 10.37 0.00 -4.60
C VAL A 101 10.23 0.21 -6.11
N PHE A 102 11.15 -0.30 -6.92
CA PHE A 102 11.06 -0.18 -8.39
C PHE A 102 9.95 -1.05 -8.99
N ILE A 103 9.69 -2.23 -8.40
CA ILE A 103 8.50 -3.02 -8.71
C ILE A 103 7.24 -2.19 -8.48
N ASP A 104 7.15 -1.51 -7.35
CA ASP A 104 5.99 -0.69 -6.99
C ASP A 104 5.86 0.55 -7.88
N VAL A 105 6.97 1.18 -8.28
CA VAL A 105 6.95 2.24 -9.32
C VAL A 105 6.33 1.73 -10.61
N SER A 106 6.68 0.52 -11.05
CA SER A 106 6.11 -0.07 -12.27
C SER A 106 4.61 -0.38 -12.11
N ARG A 107 4.20 -0.93 -10.95
CA ARG A 107 2.81 -1.34 -10.68
C ARG A 107 1.88 -0.15 -10.43
N TYR A 108 2.36 0.87 -9.72
CA TYR A 108 1.54 1.91 -9.12
C TYR A 108 1.90 3.32 -9.59
N GLY A 109 3.01 3.48 -10.33
CA GLY A 109 3.58 4.79 -10.67
C GLY A 109 4.30 5.46 -9.49
N LEU A 110 4.39 4.79 -8.34
CA LEU A 110 4.96 5.30 -7.11
C LEU A 110 5.63 4.16 -6.34
N GLY A 111 6.84 4.40 -5.84
CA GLY A 111 7.50 3.51 -4.89
C GLY A 111 7.93 4.32 -3.67
N ILE A 112 7.74 3.75 -2.48
CA ILE A 112 7.94 4.47 -1.23
C ILE A 112 8.87 3.69 -0.31
N TYR A 113 9.87 4.40 0.20
CA TYR A 113 10.65 3.96 1.35
C TYR A 113 10.02 4.49 2.64
N GLU A 114 9.84 3.61 3.61
CA GLU A 114 9.63 3.98 5.00
C GLU A 114 10.96 3.89 5.73
N VAL A 115 11.28 4.97 6.45
CA VAL A 115 12.48 5.07 7.28
C VAL A 115 12.05 5.01 8.73
N SER A 116 12.52 3.99 9.44
CA SER A 116 12.22 3.78 10.85
C SER A 116 13.48 3.40 11.62
N ASP A 117 13.38 3.27 12.94
CA ASP A 117 14.50 2.81 13.78
C ASP A 117 14.95 1.39 13.41
N SER A 118 14.07 0.59 12.79
CA SER A 118 14.37 -0.73 12.24
C SER A 118 15.12 -0.71 10.89
N GLY A 119 15.30 0.46 10.28
CA GLY A 119 16.01 0.61 9.01
C GLY A 119 15.13 1.21 7.90
N ILE A 120 15.49 0.89 6.65
CA ILE A 120 14.79 1.37 5.46
C ILE A 120 14.05 0.19 4.84
N GLN A 121 12.73 0.30 4.68
CA GLN A 121 11.90 -0.75 4.08
C GLN A 121 11.04 -0.19 2.95
N ALA A 122 10.75 -1.02 1.95
CA ALA A 122 9.73 -0.70 0.96
C ALA A 122 8.34 -0.86 1.58
N LEU A 123 7.48 0.15 1.45
CA LEU A 123 6.06 0.03 1.78
C LEU A 123 5.20 0.15 0.54
N SER A 124 4.19 -0.74 0.46
CA SER A 124 3.22 -0.72 -0.63
C SER A 124 2.46 0.61 -0.64
N PRO A 125 2.35 1.29 -1.80
CA PRO A 125 1.52 2.47 -1.97
C PRO A 125 0.02 2.27 -1.66
N GLU A 126 -0.47 1.03 -1.61
CA GLU A 126 -1.82 0.68 -1.13
C GLU A 126 -2.01 0.99 0.36
N ASN A 127 -0.92 1.05 1.13
CA ASN A 127 -0.93 1.19 2.58
C ASN A 127 -0.45 2.59 3.03
N CYS A 128 -0.63 3.59 2.18
CA CYS A 128 -0.21 4.96 2.47
C CYS A 128 -1.21 6.01 1.97
N TYR A 129 -1.15 7.18 2.59
CA TYR A 129 -1.75 8.42 2.10
C TYR A 129 -0.68 9.51 1.99
N LEU A 130 -0.68 10.21 0.85
CA LEU A 130 0.21 11.34 0.63
C LEU A 130 -0.53 12.64 0.98
N ILE A 131 -0.05 13.34 2.01
CA ILE A 131 -0.67 14.60 2.45
C ILE A 131 0.02 15.74 1.71
N THR A 132 -0.68 16.32 0.73
CA THR A 132 -0.12 17.37 -0.13
C THR A 132 -0.22 18.76 0.48
N THR A 133 0.63 19.67 0.03
CA THR A 133 0.55 21.09 0.38
C THR A 133 -0.56 21.74 -0.46
N PRO A 134 -1.55 22.45 0.15
CA PRO A 134 -2.53 23.23 -0.59
C PRO A 134 -1.86 24.15 -1.62
N GLY A 135 -2.27 24.05 -2.88
CA GLY A 135 -1.71 24.85 -3.98
C GLY A 135 -0.37 24.34 -4.53
N ASN A 136 0.22 23.27 -3.99
CA ASN A 136 1.41 22.63 -4.56
C ASN A 136 1.40 21.11 -4.36
N ILE A 137 0.91 20.41 -5.38
CA ILE A 137 0.81 18.94 -5.41
C ILE A 137 2.17 18.24 -5.39
N GLN A 138 3.24 18.90 -5.84
CA GLN A 138 4.60 18.33 -5.86
C GLN A 138 5.24 18.30 -4.48
N ARG A 139 4.66 18.99 -3.49
CA ARG A 139 5.21 19.08 -2.15
C ARG A 139 4.28 18.40 -1.15
N TYR A 140 4.78 17.34 -0.52
CA TYR A 140 4.10 16.67 0.59
C TYR A 140 4.42 17.36 1.92
N GLN A 141 3.41 17.50 2.77
CA GLN A 141 3.53 17.94 4.16
C GLN A 141 3.77 16.75 5.09
N ALA A 142 3.16 15.61 4.76
CA ALA A 142 3.34 14.36 5.47
C ALA A 142 3.07 13.15 4.55
N ILE A 143 3.63 12.01 4.92
CA ILE A 143 3.26 10.70 4.38
C ILE A 143 2.72 9.89 5.55
N VAL A 144 1.50 9.37 5.41
CA VAL A 144 0.83 8.59 6.44
C VAL A 144 0.79 7.14 5.98
N PHE A 145 1.57 6.29 6.62
CA PHE A 145 1.47 4.84 6.44
C PHE A 145 0.43 4.28 7.39
N PHE A 146 -0.28 3.25 6.96
CA PHE A 146 -1.24 2.56 7.80
C PHE A 146 -1.15 1.04 7.66
N ALA A 147 -1.42 0.35 8.76
CA ALA A 147 -1.56 -1.11 8.78
C ALA A 147 -2.80 -1.47 9.58
N THR A 148 -3.66 -2.31 9.02
CA THR A 148 -4.84 -2.84 9.69
C THR A 148 -4.61 -4.28 10.13
N TRP A 149 -5.11 -4.64 11.31
CA TRP A 149 -5.11 -6.02 11.80
C TRP A 149 -6.35 -6.31 12.62
N LYS A 150 -6.64 -7.60 12.81
CA LYS A 150 -7.78 -8.07 13.61
C LYS A 150 -7.28 -8.90 14.77
N GLU A 151 -7.80 -8.64 15.96
CA GLU A 151 -7.56 -9.46 17.14
C GLU A 151 -8.88 -10.05 17.62
N THR A 152 -8.86 -11.33 17.96
CA THR A 152 -10.03 -11.97 18.56
C THR A 152 -9.81 -12.06 20.06
N THR A 153 -10.69 -11.42 20.83
CA THR A 153 -10.72 -11.59 22.28
C THR A 153 -11.85 -12.54 22.65
N GLU A 154 -11.63 -13.34 23.69
CA GLU A 154 -12.66 -14.23 24.22
C GLU A 154 -13.05 -13.75 25.61
N LYS A 155 -14.30 -13.28 25.75
CA LYS A 155 -14.88 -12.88 27.04
C LYS A 155 -16.13 -13.71 27.28
N ALA A 156 -16.16 -14.40 28.42
CA ALA A 156 -17.30 -15.22 28.85
C ALA A 156 -17.78 -16.25 27.80
N GLY A 157 -16.85 -16.83 27.03
CA GLY A 157 -17.16 -17.83 25.99
C GLY A 157 -17.73 -17.26 24.68
N GLN A 158 -17.84 -15.94 24.56
CA GLN A 158 -18.12 -15.25 23.30
C GLN A 158 -16.83 -14.70 22.70
N LYS A 159 -16.65 -14.95 21.41
CA LYS A 159 -15.54 -14.42 20.61
C LYS A 159 -15.93 -13.06 20.04
N GLU A 160 -15.20 -12.03 20.42
CA GLU A 160 -15.34 -10.68 19.90
C GLU A 160 -14.13 -10.38 19.02
N VAL A 161 -14.38 -9.96 17.77
CA VAL A 161 -13.33 -9.60 16.82
C VAL A 161 -13.20 -8.09 16.81
N HIS A 162 -12.04 -7.59 17.21
CA HIS A 162 -11.68 -6.18 17.17
C HIS A 162 -10.78 -5.92 15.97
N GLU A 163 -11.05 -4.85 15.23
CA GLU A 163 -10.22 -4.41 14.12
C GLU A 163 -9.50 -3.13 14.52
N TYR A 164 -8.21 -3.03 14.19
CA TYR A 164 -7.37 -1.92 14.56
C TYR A 164 -6.66 -1.35 13.33
N VAL A 165 -6.25 -0.08 13.44
CA VAL A 165 -5.36 0.58 12.51
C VAL A 165 -4.24 1.29 13.26
N LYS A 166 -3.01 1.06 12.81
CA LYS A 166 -1.82 1.78 13.24
C LYS A 166 -1.47 2.76 12.14
N PHE A 167 -1.31 4.03 12.50
CA PHE A 167 -0.75 5.04 11.63
C PHE A 167 0.70 5.32 12.02
N THR A 168 1.56 5.37 11.01
CA THR A 168 2.92 5.90 11.11
C THR A 168 2.98 7.16 10.25
N ILE A 169 3.00 8.32 10.91
CA ILE A 169 2.90 9.64 10.27
C ILE A 169 4.29 10.24 10.18
N HIS A 170 4.81 10.33 8.96
CA HIS A 170 6.08 10.98 8.66
C HIS A 170 5.81 12.42 8.27
N SER A 171 6.15 13.35 9.16
CA SER A 171 6.07 14.79 8.92
C SER A 171 7.48 15.39 8.95
N ILE A 172 7.61 16.64 8.53
CA ILE A 172 8.89 17.34 8.60
C ILE A 172 9.41 17.29 10.04
N SER A 173 10.60 16.70 10.21
CA SER A 173 11.32 16.58 11.49
C SER A 173 10.68 15.69 12.57
N LYS A 174 9.59 14.96 12.26
CA LYS A 174 8.92 14.12 13.26
C LYS A 174 8.25 12.90 12.64
N ILE A 175 8.50 11.74 13.23
CA ILE A 175 7.72 10.52 13.03
C ILE A 175 6.80 10.34 14.24
N GLN A 176 5.53 10.06 14.01
CA GLN A 176 4.53 9.82 15.05
C GLN A 176 3.80 8.51 14.78
N HIS A 177 3.67 7.68 15.82
CA HIS A 177 2.87 6.46 15.78
C HIS A 177 1.61 6.63 16.62
N VAL A 178 0.45 6.29 16.07
CA VAL A 178 -0.84 6.29 16.78
C VAL A 178 -1.65 5.06 16.38
N ILE A 179 -2.34 4.46 17.33
CA ILE A 179 -3.21 3.29 17.10
C ILE A 179 -4.65 3.66 17.44
N TYR A 180 -5.58 3.22 16.61
CA TYR A 180 -7.01 3.33 16.83
C TYR A 180 -7.68 1.97 16.64
N GLU A 181 -8.73 1.72 17.42
CA GLU A 181 -9.70 0.67 17.13
C GLU A 181 -10.70 1.18 16.08
N ILE A 182 -11.14 0.33 15.17
CA ILE A 182 -12.14 0.65 14.16
C ILE A 182 -13.50 0.14 14.65
N LYS A 183 -14.41 1.06 14.96
CA LYS A 183 -15.80 0.76 15.35
C LYS A 183 -16.76 1.48 14.42
N ASP A 184 -17.71 0.75 13.84
CA ASP A 184 -18.71 1.31 12.93
C ASP A 184 -18.10 2.19 11.82
N SER A 185 -16.99 1.73 11.24
CA SER A 185 -16.19 2.47 10.24
C SER A 185 -15.66 3.82 10.71
N LYS A 186 -15.44 3.98 12.03
CA LYS A 186 -14.86 5.18 12.65
C LYS A 186 -13.71 4.81 13.57
N LEU A 187 -12.80 5.75 13.75
CA LEU A 187 -11.66 5.62 14.66
C LEU A 187 -12.12 5.82 16.12
N SER A 188 -11.77 4.88 16.99
CA SER A 188 -12.01 4.87 18.43
C SER A 188 -10.66 4.76 19.16
N GLY A 189 -10.28 5.74 19.96
CA GLY A 189 -8.93 5.85 20.53
C GLY A 189 -8.44 7.31 20.59
N PRO A 190 -7.14 7.59 20.75
CA PRO A 190 -6.00 6.71 20.50
C PRO A 190 -5.71 5.70 21.62
N LEU A 191 -5.34 4.49 21.22
CA LEU A 191 -4.83 3.47 22.12
C LEU A 191 -3.35 3.72 22.41
N LYS A 192 -2.93 3.53 23.66
CA LYS A 192 -1.51 3.53 23.99
C LYS A 192 -0.87 2.32 23.34
N LEU A 193 0.23 2.53 22.61
CA LEU A 193 1.16 1.46 22.26
C LEU A 193 1.56 0.79 23.59
N GLY A 194 1.35 -0.52 23.70
CA GLY A 194 1.94 -1.28 24.80
C GLY A 194 3.46 -1.15 24.73
N ASP A 195 4.12 -1.06 25.88
CA ASP A 195 5.58 -1.11 26.00
C ASP A 195 6.14 -2.43 25.41
#